data_AF-A0A4R1WPU6-F1
#
_entry.id   AF-A0A4R1WPU6-F1
#
_cell.length_a   1.000
_cell.length_b   1.000
_cell.length_c   1.000
_cell.angle_alpha   90.00
_cell.angle_beta   90.00
_cell.angle_gamma   90.00
#
_symmetry.space_group_name_H-M   'P 1'
#
loop_
_entity.id
_entity.type
_entity.pdbx_description
1 polymer ?
#
loop_
_entity_poly.entity_id
_entity_poly.type
_entity_poly.pdbx_seq_one_letter_code
_entity_poly.pdbx_strand_id
1 'polypeptide(L)'
;MTEPRTVQRVTSASLSRPGSVPPFIRFAVKGIKLPVAVSVFPNEIYQAPRSWAVKAYPKLLRYSKLPVGGHFAAWEQPKLFSEELRASFRSLR
;
A
#
# COMPACT_ATOMS: atom_id res chain seq x y z
N MET A 1 -17.70 58.27 22.48
CA MET A 1 -17.40 56.94 23.04
C MET A 1 -18.26 55.93 22.31
N THR A 2 -17.74 55.37 21.22
CA THR A 2 -18.40 54.33 20.42
C THR A 2 -17.32 53.65 19.58
N GLU A 3 -17.00 52.40 19.89
CA GLU A 3 -16.15 51.53 19.06
C GLU A 3 -16.86 51.15 17.76
N PRO A 4 -16.10 51.01 16.67
CA PRO A 4 -16.42 50.05 15.64
C PRO A 4 -15.39 48.92 15.57
N ARG A 5 -15.91 47.69 15.68
CA ARG A 5 -15.24 46.40 15.59
C ARG A 5 -14.38 46.28 14.33
N THR A 6 -13.09 46.04 14.51
CA THR A 6 -12.15 45.75 13.41
C THR A 6 -12.26 44.29 12.98
N VAL A 7 -12.57 44.10 11.71
CA VAL A 7 -12.61 42.84 10.97
C VAL A 7 -11.24 42.16 10.99
N GLN A 8 -11.17 40.90 11.42
CA GLN A 8 -9.95 40.10 11.34
C GLN A 8 -9.63 39.78 9.87
N ARG A 9 -8.57 40.41 9.34
CA ARG A 9 -7.96 40.09 8.06
C ARG A 9 -7.03 38.89 8.26
N VAL A 10 -7.46 37.69 7.88
CA VAL A 10 -6.59 36.50 7.83
C VAL A 10 -5.74 36.61 6.56
N THR A 11 -4.63 37.34 6.63
CA THR A 11 -3.59 37.31 5.60
C THR A 11 -2.85 35.98 5.69
N SER A 12 -2.97 35.20 4.61
CA SER A 12 -2.24 33.95 4.39
C SER A 12 -0.73 34.19 4.46
N ALA A 13 -0.10 33.80 5.57
CA ALA A 13 1.33 33.60 5.65
C ALA A 13 1.57 32.09 5.75
N SER A 14 1.72 31.42 4.61
CA SER A 14 2.35 30.10 4.57
C SER A 14 3.71 30.24 3.91
N LEU A 15 4.70 30.34 4.79
CA LEU A 15 6.13 30.22 4.49
C LEU A 15 6.38 28.81 3.93
N SER A 16 6.49 28.68 2.61
CA SER A 16 6.84 27.45 1.93
C SER A 16 8.30 27.07 2.22
N ARG A 17 8.50 26.22 3.23
CA ARG A 17 9.72 25.41 3.38
C ARG A 17 9.75 24.36 2.26
N PRO A 18 10.85 24.22 1.49
CA PRO A 18 10.98 23.15 0.51
C PRO A 18 11.24 21.83 1.25
N GLY A 19 10.33 20.87 1.12
CA GLY A 19 10.56 19.50 1.63
C GLY A 19 9.33 18.70 2.06
N SER A 20 8.14 19.29 2.10
CA SER A 20 6.91 18.59 2.49
C SER A 20 6.18 18.03 1.27
N VAL A 21 6.59 16.85 0.82
CA VAL A 21 5.77 15.99 -0.05
C VAL A 21 4.47 15.66 0.72
N PRO A 22 3.28 15.89 0.14
CA PRO A 22 2.01 15.68 0.85
C PRO A 22 1.79 14.21 1.23
N PRO A 23 1.13 13.92 2.37
CA PRO A 23 1.16 12.60 3.04
C PRO A 23 0.29 11.52 2.37
N PHE A 24 -0.36 11.81 1.24
CA PHE A 24 -1.32 10.90 0.62
C PHE A 24 -0.71 9.60 0.05
N ILE A 25 0.62 9.51 -0.09
CA ILE A 25 1.32 8.31 -0.60
C ILE A 25 2.38 7.83 0.39
N ARG A 26 2.05 7.78 1.68
CA ARG A 26 2.73 6.84 2.58
C ARG A 26 1.76 5.71 2.88
N PHE A 27 2.00 4.56 2.25
CA PHE A 27 1.42 3.31 2.74
C PHE A 27 1.99 3.06 4.14
N ALA A 28 1.27 3.54 5.15
CA ALA A 28 1.62 3.33 6.54
C ALA A 28 1.69 1.82 6.78
N VAL A 29 2.89 1.33 7.07
CA VAL A 29 3.14 -0.03 7.51
C VAL A 29 2.30 -0.26 8.76
N LYS A 30 1.12 -0.86 8.62
CA LYS A 30 0.20 -1.09 9.75
C LYS A 30 0.70 -2.19 10.71
N GLY A 31 1.92 -2.71 10.53
CA GLY A 31 2.52 -3.69 11.42
C GLY A 31 1.65 -4.93 11.58
N ILE A 32 1.11 -5.45 10.48
CA ILE A 32 0.19 -6.58 10.49
C ILE A 32 0.95 -7.80 11.01
N LYS A 33 0.55 -8.30 12.20
CA LYS A 33 1.18 -9.44 12.88
C LYS A 33 0.66 -10.81 12.41
N LEU A 34 -0.29 -10.81 11.47
CA LEU A 34 -0.84 -12.02 10.88
C LEU A 34 0.11 -12.57 9.81
N PRO A 35 0.12 -13.90 9.59
CA PRO A 35 0.81 -14.48 8.46
C PRO A 35 0.19 -13.94 7.15
N VAL A 36 1.03 -13.38 6.28
CA VAL A 36 0.60 -12.84 4.98
C VAL A 36 1.40 -13.51 3.87
N ALA A 37 0.75 -13.81 2.75
CA ALA A 37 1.41 -14.20 1.51
C ALA A 37 1.07 -13.17 0.43
N VAL A 38 2.05 -12.84 -0.41
CA VAL A 38 1.92 -11.84 -1.48
C VAL A 38 2.31 -12.49 -2.80
N SER A 39 1.40 -12.48 -3.75
CA SER A 39 1.62 -12.90 -5.13
C SER A 39 1.51 -11.69 -6.03
N VAL A 40 2.58 -11.38 -6.77
CA VAL A 40 2.67 -10.20 -7.64
C VAL A 40 2.50 -10.65 -9.08
N PHE A 41 1.49 -10.10 -9.74
CA PHE A 41 1.18 -10.35 -11.14
C PHE A 41 1.77 -9.25 -12.05
N PRO A 42 2.29 -9.58 -13.24
CA PRO A 42 3.01 -8.64 -14.09
C PRO A 42 2.09 -7.55 -14.67
N ASN A 43 0.82 -7.85 -14.95
CA ASN A 43 -0.12 -6.89 -15.53
C ASN A 43 -1.04 -6.25 -14.48
N GLU A 44 -0.62 -6.25 -13.20
CA GLU A 44 -1.36 -5.59 -12.14
C GLU A 44 -1.01 -4.09 -12.06
N ILE A 45 -1.99 -3.26 -11.68
CA ILE A 45 -1.85 -1.79 -11.61
C ILE A 45 -0.69 -1.38 -10.71
N TYR A 46 -0.40 -2.18 -9.67
CA TYR A 46 0.67 -1.90 -8.74
C TYR A 46 1.47 -3.17 -8.41
N GLN A 47 2.67 -3.26 -8.97
CA GLN A 47 3.61 -4.33 -8.63
C GLN A 47 4.37 -3.98 -7.36
N ALA A 48 3.90 -4.51 -6.23
CA ALA A 48 4.52 -4.33 -4.93
C ALA A 48 5.97 -4.89 -4.93
N PRO A 49 7.02 -4.04 -4.76
CA PRO A 49 8.39 -4.54 -4.67
C PRO A 49 8.58 -5.34 -3.38
N ARG A 50 9.38 -6.40 -3.44
CA ARG A 50 9.63 -7.30 -2.29
C ARG A 50 10.10 -6.54 -1.04
N SER A 51 10.98 -5.55 -1.22
CA SER A 51 11.50 -4.72 -0.13
C SER A 51 10.39 -3.96 0.60
N TRP A 52 9.33 -3.58 -0.10
CA TRP A 52 8.16 -2.95 0.51
C TRP A 52 7.26 -3.98 1.19
N ALA A 53 7.01 -5.13 0.57
CA ALA A 53 6.22 -6.21 1.18
C ALA A 53 6.83 -6.69 2.50
N VAL A 54 8.16 -6.84 2.57
CA VAL A 54 8.88 -7.22 3.80
C VAL A 54 8.78 -6.13 4.88
N LYS A 55 8.87 -4.86 4.50
CA LYS A 55 8.69 -3.74 5.43
C LYS A 55 7.25 -3.66 5.94
N ALA A 56 6.26 -3.90 5.07
CA ALA A 56 4.84 -3.82 5.39
C ALA A 56 4.35 -4.99 6.28
N TYR A 57 4.86 -6.19 6.00
CA TYR A 57 4.43 -7.44 6.61
C TYR A 57 5.61 -8.14 7.31
N PRO A 58 5.78 -7.95 8.64
CA PRO A 58 6.86 -8.60 9.37
C PRO A 58 6.74 -10.14 9.40
N LYS A 59 5.55 -10.70 9.16
CA LYS A 59 5.31 -12.15 9.01
C LYS A 59 4.91 -12.53 7.59
N LEU A 60 5.70 -12.10 6.62
CA LEU A 60 5.54 -12.51 5.22
C LEU A 60 5.96 -13.98 5.04
N LEU A 61 4.99 -14.86 4.80
CA LEU A 61 5.22 -16.29 4.57
C LEU A 61 5.82 -16.56 3.18
N ARG A 62 5.26 -15.92 2.16
CA ARG A 62 5.60 -16.16 0.77
C ARG A 62 5.51 -14.88 -0.03
N TYR A 63 6.50 -14.66 -0.90
CA TYR A 63 6.51 -13.61 -1.90
C TYR A 63 6.80 -14.25 -3.25
N SER A 64 5.81 -14.31 -4.12
CA SER A 64 5.91 -14.90 -5.46
C SER A 64 5.75 -13.82 -6.51
N LYS A 65 6.62 -13.83 -7.52
CA LYS A 65 6.40 -13.08 -8.76
C LYS A 65 5.97 -14.07 -9.83
N LEU A 66 4.81 -13.86 -10.41
CA LEU A 66 4.25 -14.76 -11.41
C LEU A 66 4.63 -14.28 -12.82
N PRO A 67 4.78 -15.21 -13.79
CA PRO A 67 5.16 -14.84 -15.15
C PRO A 67 3.99 -14.27 -15.96
N VAL A 68 2.73 -14.54 -15.58
CA VAL A 68 1.52 -14.16 -16.31
C VAL A 68 0.37 -13.79 -15.37
N GLY A 69 -0.56 -12.98 -15.85
CA GLY A 69 -1.78 -12.54 -15.17
C GLY A 69 -1.80 -11.05 -14.86
N GLY A 70 -3.00 -10.51 -14.65
CA GLY A 70 -3.26 -9.10 -14.35
C GLY A 70 -4.03 -8.88 -13.06
N HIS A 71 -4.85 -7.83 -13.05
CA HIS A 71 -5.57 -7.40 -11.86
C HIS A 71 -6.58 -8.44 -11.36
N PHE A 72 -7.18 -9.20 -12.28
CA PHE A 72 -8.14 -10.25 -11.95
C PHE A 72 -7.50 -11.64 -12.03
N ALA A 73 -6.43 -11.85 -11.25
CA ALA A 73 -5.67 -13.10 -11.20
C ALA A 73 -6.55 -14.37 -11.10
N ALA A 74 -7.59 -14.34 -10.27
CA ALA A 74 -8.50 -15.47 -10.09
C ALA A 74 -9.34 -15.79 -11.34
N TRP A 75 -9.59 -14.81 -12.20
CA TRP A 75 -10.37 -14.96 -13.43
C TRP A 75 -9.49 -15.23 -14.65
N GLU A 76 -8.38 -14.51 -14.77
CA GLU A 76 -7.45 -14.64 -15.90
C GLU A 76 -6.64 -15.94 -15.82
N GLN A 77 -6.24 -16.34 -14.62
CA GLN A 77 -5.37 -17.50 -14.39
C GLN A 77 -5.85 -18.31 -13.17
N PRO A 78 -7.05 -18.91 -13.22
CA PRO A 78 -7.65 -19.59 -12.06
C PRO A 78 -6.78 -20.72 -11.52
N LYS A 79 -6.07 -21.44 -12.39
CA LYS A 79 -5.17 -22.53 -12.01
C LYS A 79 -3.97 -22.01 -11.22
N LEU A 80 -3.23 -21.02 -11.76
CA LEU A 80 -2.09 -20.41 -11.08
C LEU A 80 -2.49 -19.75 -9.76
N PHE A 81 -3.65 -19.10 -9.72
CA PHE A 81 -4.18 -18.52 -8.49
C PHE A 81 -4.45 -19.59 -7.42
N SER A 82 -5.10 -20.70 -7.81
CA SER A 82 -5.39 -21.80 -6.88
C SER A 82 -4.12 -22.49 -6.36
N GLU A 83 -3.09 -22.60 -7.20
CA GLU A 83 -1.79 -23.16 -6.83
C GLU A 83 -1.05 -22.25 -5.84
N GLU A 84 -1.03 -20.94 -6.08
CA GLU A 84 -0.43 -19.98 -5.14
C GLU A 84 -1.18 -19.91 -3.81
N LEU A 85 -2.51 -20.02 -3.82
CA LEU A 85 -3.29 -20.15 -2.58
C LEU A 85 -2.86 -21.41 -1.81
N ARG A 86 -2.86 -22.58 -2.47
CA ARG A 86 -2.45 -23.84 -1.83
C ARG A 86 -1.02 -23.77 -1.30
N ALA A 87 -0.09 -23.20 -2.07
CA ALA A 87 1.29 -23.02 -1.65
C ALA A 87 1.43 -22.08 -0.45
N SER A 88 0.62 -21.02 -0.38
CA SER A 88 0.60 -20.07 0.73
C SER A 88 0.07 -20.69 2.02
N PHE A 89 -0.98 -21.51 1.94
CA PHE A 89 -1.55 -22.20 3.10
C PHE A 89 -0.75 -23.43 3.54
N ARG A 90 0.13 -23.96 2.69
CA ARG A 90 0.96 -25.13 3.03
C ARG A 90 1.87 -24.90 4.24
N SER A 91 2.30 -23.66 4.48
CA SER A 91 3.14 -23.34 5.65
C SER A 91 2.34 -23.21 6.96
N LEU A 92 1.01 -23.27 6.91
CA LEU A 92 0.12 -23.11 8.07
C LEU A 92 -0.55 -24.42 8.50
N ARG A 93 -0.24 -25.53 7.84
CA ARG A 93 -0.92 -26.82 8.02
C ARG A 93 -0.01 -27.86 8.66
#